data_AF-A0A0V1GV02-F1
#
_entry.id   AF-A0A0V1GV02-F1
#
_cell.length_a   1.000
_cell.length_b   1.000
_cell.length_c   1.000
_cell.angle_alpha   90.00
_cell.angle_beta   90.00
_cell.angle_gamma   90.00
#
_symmetry.space_group_name_H-M   'P 1'
#
loop_
_entity.id
_entity.type
_entity.pdbx_description
1 polymer ?
#
loop_
_entity_poly.entity_id
_entity_poly.type
_entity_poly.pdbx_seq_one_letter_code
_entity_poly.pdbx_strand_id
1 'polypeptide(L)'
;MWKTDLSTFDSWSFRWESTQELWFILVEEDELPFLRLRSGVNQASVGKFPFTTMTERRSRAMGRASFNARFNITDVICAPSFTCFTAADNFIKGFQDGLEDEMKILNIKVDGGLSSTVEGYYLHKQFRSMVVESGFNVDETYETSVKCPENYKIDPYVSLDWRINAALESFRKKYSDSMDKMVAVFVDRSLESVLRGVGVRSGVLFKLHASPIEDTPLARENIGK
;
A
#
# COMPACT_ATOMS: atom_id res chain seq x y z
N MET A 1 24.27 4.78 -19.29
CA MET A 1 23.12 5.67 -19.09
C MET A 1 21.95 4.80 -18.65
N TRP A 2 21.74 4.64 -17.34
CA TRP A 2 20.68 3.78 -16.82
C TRP A 2 19.41 4.63 -16.83
N LYS A 3 18.57 4.45 -17.85
CA LYS A 3 17.17 4.83 -17.74
C LYS A 3 16.59 3.93 -16.65
N THR A 4 16.50 4.45 -15.43
CA THR A 4 15.62 3.86 -14.43
C THR A 4 14.21 4.05 -14.96
N ASP A 5 13.72 3.05 -15.69
CA ASP A 5 12.30 2.85 -15.87
C ASP A 5 11.73 2.66 -14.45
N LEU A 6 11.35 3.78 -13.83
CA LEU A 6 10.49 3.82 -12.66
C LEU A 6 9.09 3.44 -13.13
N SER A 7 8.94 2.28 -13.78
CA SER A 7 7.63 1.70 -14.00
C SER A 7 7.02 1.52 -12.61
N THR A 8 6.04 2.36 -12.30
CA THR A 8 5.25 2.28 -11.08
C THR A 8 4.62 0.90 -10.98
N PHE A 9 4.20 0.51 -9.77
CA PHE A 9 3.40 -0.70 -9.60
C PHE A 9 2.21 -0.73 -10.56
N ASP A 10 1.86 -1.92 -11.04
CA ASP A 10 0.58 -2.12 -11.70
C ASP A 10 -0.53 -1.80 -10.72
N SER A 11 -1.53 -1.04 -11.15
CA SER A 11 -2.60 -0.60 -10.27
C SER A 11 -3.95 -0.53 -10.95
N TRP A 12 -4.98 -0.76 -10.15
CA TRP A 12 -6.39 -0.83 -10.54
C TRP A 12 -7.19 0.07 -9.63
N SER A 13 -8.18 0.77 -10.15
CA SER A 13 -9.12 1.50 -9.30
C SER A 13 -10.55 0.99 -9.43
N PHE A 14 -11.24 1.02 -8.29
CA PHE A 14 -12.65 0.71 -8.14
C PHE A 14 -13.34 1.95 -7.58
N ARG A 15 -14.39 2.39 -8.25
CA ARG A 15 -15.22 3.50 -7.78
C ARG A 15 -16.69 3.18 -7.96
N TRP A 16 -17.34 2.74 -6.89
CA TRP A 16 -18.80 2.59 -6.91
C TRP A 16 -19.46 3.98 -6.92
N GLU A 17 -20.73 4.03 -7.34
CA GLU A 17 -21.52 5.26 -7.24
C GLU A 17 -21.54 5.75 -5.78
N SER A 18 -21.24 7.04 -5.61
CA SER A 18 -21.23 7.72 -4.31
C SER A 18 -20.22 7.15 -3.30
N THR A 19 -19.17 6.45 -3.72
CA THR A 19 -18.08 6.03 -2.81
C THR A 19 -16.76 6.71 -3.14
N GLN A 20 -15.84 6.69 -2.17
CA GLN A 20 -14.43 7.01 -2.43
C GLN A 20 -13.86 6.03 -3.47
N GLU A 21 -12.83 6.47 -4.20
CA GLU A 21 -12.10 5.59 -5.11
C GLU A 21 -11.13 4.70 -4.33
N LEU A 22 -11.27 3.38 -4.46
CA LEU A 22 -10.31 2.41 -3.95
C LEU A 22 -9.25 2.17 -5.01
N TRP A 23 -8.02 2.59 -4.75
CA TRP A 23 -6.88 2.41 -5.65
C TRP A 23 -6.01 1.24 -5.18
N PHE A 24 -6.16 0.09 -5.82
CA PHE A 24 -5.39 -1.12 -5.57
C PHE A 24 -4.04 -1.06 -6.27
N ILE A 25 -2.97 -1.14 -5.48
CA ILE A 25 -1.59 -1.15 -5.90
C ILE A 25 -1.07 -2.58 -5.73
N LEU A 26 -0.74 -3.24 -6.84
CA LEU A 26 -0.27 -4.62 -6.88
C LEU A 26 1.22 -4.66 -6.62
N VAL A 27 1.62 -5.23 -5.48
CA VAL A 27 3.00 -5.30 -5.02
C VAL A 27 3.59 -6.65 -5.39
N GLU A 28 4.70 -6.63 -6.12
CA GLU A 28 5.53 -7.82 -6.37
C GLU A 28 6.51 -8.03 -5.23
N GLU A 29 6.73 -9.28 -4.84
CA GLU A 29 7.86 -9.60 -3.97
C GLU A 29 9.17 -9.31 -4.70
N ASP A 30 10.05 -8.54 -4.04
CA ASP A 30 11.43 -8.43 -4.48
C ASP A 30 12.09 -9.82 -4.34
N GLU A 31 12.96 -10.22 -5.26
CA GLU A 31 13.66 -11.53 -5.21
C GLU A 31 14.52 -11.73 -3.92
N LEU A 32 14.68 -10.70 -3.09
CA LEU A 32 15.45 -10.72 -1.83
C LEU A 32 14.75 -9.94 -0.68
N PRO A 33 13.67 -10.47 -0.09
CA PRO A 33 12.84 -9.72 0.88
C PRO A 33 13.39 -9.72 2.32
N PHE A 34 14.41 -10.52 2.65
CA PHE A 34 14.66 -10.94 4.04
C PHE A 34 15.57 -10.06 4.93
N LEU A 35 16.10 -8.93 4.47
CA LEU A 35 17.22 -8.32 5.20
C LEU A 35 16.91 -7.23 6.23
N ARG A 36 15.66 -6.79 6.43
CA ARG A 36 15.40 -5.65 7.36
C ARG A 36 14.10 -5.72 8.14
N LEU A 37 13.96 -6.73 9.01
CA LEU A 37 13.39 -6.43 10.33
C LEU A 37 14.51 -5.80 11.14
N ARG A 38 14.33 -4.56 11.60
CA ARG A 38 15.36 -3.74 12.24
C ARG A 38 15.90 -4.42 13.49
N SER A 39 17.01 -5.14 13.33
CA SER A 39 17.83 -5.67 14.42
C SER A 39 18.28 -4.50 15.31
N GLY A 40 17.72 -4.45 16.52
CA GLY A 40 18.22 -3.62 17.59
C GLY A 40 19.48 -4.21 18.21
N VAL A 41 20.61 -4.24 17.48
CA VAL A 41 21.93 -4.47 18.08
C VAL A 41 23.00 -3.69 17.30
N ASN A 42 23.55 -2.67 17.98
CA ASN A 42 24.85 -2.01 17.80
C ASN A 42 25.66 -2.38 16.55
N GLN A 43 25.49 -1.64 15.46
CA GLN A 43 26.38 -1.66 14.30
C GLN A 43 27.47 -0.61 14.43
N ALA A 44 28.55 -0.97 15.12
CA ALA A 44 29.86 -0.39 14.88
C ALA A 44 30.55 -1.22 13.78
N SER A 45 31.04 -0.54 12.73
CA SER A 45 31.98 -1.03 11.72
C SER A 45 31.53 -2.10 10.70
N VAL A 46 30.54 -1.80 9.85
CA VAL A 46 30.53 -2.26 8.44
C VAL A 46 29.92 -1.13 7.59
N GLY A 47 30.53 -0.81 6.45
CA GLY A 47 30.14 0.31 5.59
C GLY A 47 28.65 0.35 5.30
N LYS A 48 27.97 1.40 5.77
CA LYS A 48 26.54 1.63 5.61
C LYS A 48 26.24 2.07 4.17
N PHE A 49 26.06 1.12 3.26
CA PHE A 49 25.19 1.34 2.11
C PHE A 49 23.79 0.85 2.47
N PRO A 50 22.79 1.72 2.65
CA PRO A 50 21.41 1.27 2.74
C PRO A 50 21.00 0.85 1.33
N PHE A 51 21.15 -0.44 1.03
CA PHE A 51 20.44 -1.02 -0.11
C PHE A 51 18.96 -0.92 0.20
N THR A 52 18.31 0.15 -0.28
CA THR A 52 16.85 0.24 -0.32
C THR A 52 16.35 -0.73 -1.38
N THR A 53 15.32 -1.51 -1.05
CA THR A 53 14.78 -2.50 -1.97
C THR A 53 14.10 -1.82 -3.16
N MET A 54 13.85 -2.56 -4.25
CA MET A 54 13.17 -1.99 -5.41
C MET A 54 11.74 -1.58 -5.04
N THR A 55 11.06 -2.39 -4.22
CA THR A 55 9.76 -2.06 -3.65
C THR A 55 9.76 -0.74 -2.89
N GLU A 56 10.71 -0.51 -1.98
CA GLU A 56 10.82 0.75 -1.23
C GLU A 56 11.00 1.97 -2.14
N ARG A 57 11.85 1.87 -3.17
CA ARG A 57 12.10 2.99 -4.10
C ARG A 57 10.87 3.28 -4.96
N ARG A 58 10.25 2.23 -5.51
CA ARG A 58 9.07 2.34 -6.37
C ARG A 58 7.89 2.93 -5.60
N SER A 59 7.62 2.45 -4.38
CA SER A 59 6.47 2.94 -3.61
C SER A 59 6.68 4.37 -3.12
N ARG A 60 7.91 4.74 -2.72
CA ARG A 60 8.23 6.13 -2.37
C ARG A 60 8.09 7.07 -3.55
N ALA A 61 8.58 6.67 -4.73
CA ALA A 61 8.41 7.45 -5.96
C ALA A 61 6.92 7.61 -6.31
N MET A 62 6.13 6.54 -6.19
CA MET A 62 4.69 6.58 -6.41
C MET A 62 3.98 7.52 -5.41
N GLY A 63 4.35 7.49 -4.12
CA GLY A 63 3.83 8.42 -3.12
C GLY A 63 4.08 9.89 -3.49
N ARG A 64 5.30 10.23 -3.89
CA ARG A 64 5.63 11.58 -4.38
C ARG A 64 4.81 11.96 -5.62
N ALA A 65 4.69 11.05 -6.57
CA ALA A 65 3.90 11.28 -7.78
C ALA A 65 2.42 11.54 -7.45
N SER A 66 1.83 10.78 -6.52
CA SER A 66 0.45 10.97 -6.07
C SER A 66 0.24 12.31 -5.36
N PHE A 67 1.21 12.76 -4.55
CA PHE A 67 1.16 14.10 -3.95
C PHE A 67 1.20 15.20 -5.01
N ASN A 68 2.12 15.08 -5.98
CA ASN A 68 2.24 16.04 -7.09
C ASN A 68 0.98 16.06 -7.98
N ALA A 69 0.35 14.91 -8.18
CA ALA A 69 -0.92 14.76 -8.90
C ALA A 69 -2.13 15.25 -8.10
N ARG A 70 -1.94 15.71 -6.85
CA ARG A 70 -3.00 16.22 -5.96
C ARG A 70 -4.09 15.19 -5.67
N PHE A 71 -3.73 13.91 -5.58
CA PHE A 71 -4.66 12.89 -5.13
C PHE A 71 -5.05 13.13 -3.66
N ASN A 72 -6.35 13.11 -3.39
CA ASN A 72 -6.90 13.31 -2.05
C ASN A 72 -6.95 11.98 -1.28
N ILE A 73 -5.77 11.49 -0.90
CA ILE A 73 -5.63 10.20 -0.21
C ILE A 73 -5.94 10.39 1.27
N THR A 74 -7.02 9.76 1.75
CA THR A 74 -7.43 9.85 3.15
C THR A 74 -6.99 8.65 3.97
N ASP A 75 -6.78 7.51 3.31
CA ASP A 75 -6.52 6.25 3.97
C ASP A 75 -5.53 5.41 3.16
N VAL A 76 -4.62 4.73 3.86
CA VAL A 76 -3.68 3.78 3.29
C VAL A 76 -3.87 2.44 3.98
N ILE A 77 -4.31 1.44 3.22
CA ILE A 77 -4.58 0.08 3.70
C ILE A 77 -3.58 -0.88 3.07
N CYS A 78 -3.11 -1.89 3.79
CA CYS A 78 -2.30 -2.96 3.23
C CYS A 78 -2.76 -4.35 3.68
N ALA A 79 -2.49 -5.34 2.83
CA ALA A 79 -2.53 -6.75 3.24
C ALA A 79 -1.48 -7.04 4.33
N PRO A 80 -1.67 -8.06 5.19
CA PRO A 80 -0.73 -8.48 6.23
C PRO A 80 0.46 -9.25 5.63
N SER A 81 1.22 -8.57 4.78
CA SER A 81 2.40 -9.04 4.06
C SER A 81 3.51 -8.01 4.25
N PHE A 82 4.74 -8.45 4.52
CA PHE A 82 5.87 -7.52 4.70
C PHE A 82 6.10 -6.67 3.46
N THR A 83 5.99 -7.26 2.27
CA THR A 83 6.18 -6.55 1.01
C THR A 83 5.13 -5.46 0.83
N CYS A 84 3.85 -5.78 1.06
CA CYS A 84 2.75 -4.82 1.01
C CYS A 84 2.91 -3.71 2.06
N PHE A 85 3.30 -4.09 3.28
CA PHE A 85 3.51 -3.15 4.38
C PHE A 85 4.66 -2.19 4.11
N THR A 86 5.81 -2.71 3.66
CA THR A 86 6.98 -1.91 3.27
C THR A 86 6.65 -0.97 2.11
N ALA A 87 5.85 -1.43 1.14
CA ALA A 87 5.37 -0.59 0.06
C ALA A 87 4.50 0.56 0.60
N ALA A 88 3.50 0.26 1.45
CA ALA A 88 2.61 1.26 2.04
C ALA A 88 3.35 2.29 2.91
N ASP A 89 4.27 1.85 3.77
CA ASP A 89 5.11 2.72 4.61
C ASP A 89 5.94 3.69 3.77
N ASN A 90 6.62 3.18 2.74
CA ASN A 90 7.42 4.03 1.86
C ASN A 90 6.57 4.92 0.94
N PHE A 91 5.36 4.48 0.58
CA PHE A 91 4.39 5.32 -0.13
C PHE A 91 3.98 6.52 0.73
N ILE A 92 3.58 6.31 2.00
CA ILE A 92 3.24 7.41 2.92
C ILE A 92 4.44 8.36 3.08
N LYS A 93 5.65 7.82 3.29
CA LYS A 93 6.88 8.62 3.38
C LYS A 93 7.10 9.47 2.13
N GLY A 94 6.82 8.94 0.94
CA GLY A 94 6.91 9.69 -0.31
C GLY A 94 5.80 10.73 -0.47
N PHE A 95 4.57 10.38 -0.10
CA PHE A 95 3.39 11.24 -0.23
C PHE A 95 3.44 12.43 0.74
N GLN A 96 4.07 12.24 1.90
CA GLN A 96 4.17 13.24 2.97
C GLN A 96 5.58 13.81 3.15
N ASP A 97 6.51 13.55 2.22
CA ASP A 97 7.95 13.92 2.31
C ASP A 97 8.15 15.43 2.49
N GLY A 98 7.30 16.23 1.85
CA GLY A 98 7.32 17.70 1.90
C GLY A 98 6.39 18.33 2.93
N LEU A 99 5.73 17.53 3.77
CA LEU A 99 4.83 18.02 4.81
C LEU A 99 5.56 18.18 6.14
N GLU A 100 5.22 19.22 6.90
CA GLU A 100 5.64 19.36 8.29
C GLU A 100 5.12 18.17 9.12
N ASP A 101 5.82 17.79 10.19
CA ASP A 101 5.47 16.60 10.98
C ASP A 101 4.05 16.67 11.56
N GLU A 102 3.58 17.87 11.92
CA GLU A 102 2.22 18.10 12.43
C GLU A 102 1.13 17.89 11.35
N MET A 103 1.49 18.00 10.08
CA MET A 103 0.61 17.77 8.93
C MET A 103 0.59 16.30 8.47
N LYS A 104 1.44 15.45 9.06
CA LYS A 104 1.51 14.03 8.71
C LYS A 104 0.39 13.24 9.37
N ILE A 105 -0.73 13.15 8.68
CA ILE A 105 -1.95 12.51 9.20
C ILE A 105 -2.14 11.04 8.81
N LEU A 106 -1.38 10.52 7.84
CA LEU A 106 -1.57 9.17 7.32
C LEU A 106 -0.80 8.15 8.16
N ASN A 107 -1.50 7.08 8.52
CA ASN A 107 -0.95 5.87 9.12
C ASN A 107 -1.39 4.66 8.29
N ILE A 108 -0.77 3.50 8.56
CA ILE A 108 -1.05 2.28 7.81
C ILE A 108 -2.18 1.51 8.50
N LYS A 109 -3.16 1.06 7.72
CA LYS A 109 -4.24 0.17 8.18
C LYS A 109 -4.00 -1.24 7.67
N VAL A 110 -3.82 -2.20 8.57
CA VAL A 110 -3.57 -3.61 8.19
C VAL A 110 -4.91 -4.34 8.11
N ASP A 111 -5.26 -4.86 6.94
CA ASP A 111 -6.53 -5.55 6.71
C ASP A 111 -6.35 -7.04 6.37
N GLY A 112 -6.79 -7.91 7.27
CA GLY A 112 -6.65 -9.36 7.10
C GLY A 112 -7.47 -9.93 5.94
N GLY A 113 -8.59 -9.29 5.58
CA GLY A 113 -9.42 -9.70 4.45
C GLY A 113 -8.67 -9.67 3.12
N LEU A 114 -7.65 -8.80 3.02
CA LEU A 114 -6.79 -8.63 1.84
C LEU A 114 -5.59 -9.58 1.79
N SER A 115 -5.44 -10.50 2.73
CA SER A 115 -4.34 -11.46 2.72
C SER A 115 -4.42 -12.42 1.53
N SER A 116 -3.33 -12.60 0.80
CA SER A 116 -3.23 -13.64 -0.24
C SER A 116 -3.23 -15.05 0.35
N THR A 117 -2.76 -15.21 1.58
CA THR A 117 -2.70 -16.49 2.30
C THR A 117 -3.79 -16.60 3.37
N VAL A 118 -4.14 -17.83 3.74
CA VAL A 118 -5.07 -18.08 4.85
C VAL A 118 -4.39 -17.72 6.17
N GLU A 119 -3.10 -18.03 6.32
CA GLU A 119 -2.30 -17.71 7.50
C GLU A 119 -2.28 -16.20 7.77
N GLY A 120 -2.03 -15.38 6.75
CA GLY A 120 -2.06 -13.92 6.91
C GLY A 120 -3.45 -13.40 7.30
N TYR A 121 -4.52 -14.02 6.83
CA TYR A 121 -5.88 -13.68 7.25
C TYR A 121 -6.11 -13.96 8.74
N TYR A 122 -5.66 -15.10 9.26
CA TYR A 122 -5.79 -15.43 10.68
C TYR A 122 -4.80 -14.68 11.58
N LEU A 123 -3.59 -14.41 11.09
CA LEU A 123 -2.48 -13.84 11.87
C LEU A 123 -2.32 -12.32 11.71
N HIS A 124 -3.25 -11.63 11.04
CA HIS A 124 -3.15 -10.19 10.78
C HIS A 124 -3.01 -9.35 12.07
N LYS A 125 -3.62 -9.76 13.18
CA LYS A 125 -3.50 -9.07 14.47
C LYS A 125 -2.08 -9.19 15.05
N GLN A 126 -1.48 -10.38 14.98
CA GLN A 126 -0.10 -10.63 15.41
C GLN A 126 0.88 -9.88 14.51
N PHE A 127 0.64 -9.91 13.20
CA PHE A 127 1.42 -9.13 12.24
C PHE A 127 1.37 -7.64 12.60
N ARG A 128 0.17 -7.09 12.87
CA ARG A 128 -0.02 -5.71 13.30
C ARG A 128 0.74 -5.39 14.60
N SER A 129 0.64 -6.24 15.63
CA SER A 129 1.37 -6.06 16.90
C SER A 129 2.88 -5.97 16.65
N MET A 130 3.42 -6.89 15.87
CA MET A 130 4.85 -6.95 15.56
C MET A 130 5.36 -5.69 14.82
N VAL A 131 4.61 -5.14 13.85
CA VAL A 131 5.03 -3.92 13.16
C VAL A 131 4.89 -2.67 14.04
N VAL A 132 3.89 -2.62 14.93
CA VAL A 132 3.76 -1.55 15.93
C VAL A 132 4.94 -1.60 16.91
N GLU A 133 5.27 -2.77 17.45
CA GLU A 133 6.43 -3.00 18.32
C GLU A 133 7.76 -2.64 17.64
N SER A 134 7.83 -2.77 16.32
CA SER A 134 8.97 -2.36 15.50
C SER A 134 9.07 -0.84 15.28
N GLY A 135 8.09 -0.06 15.76
CA GLY A 135 8.05 1.39 15.72
C GLY A 135 7.45 1.99 14.45
N PHE A 136 6.66 1.23 13.69
CA PHE A 136 5.97 1.76 12.51
C PHE A 136 4.67 2.49 12.88
N ASN A 137 4.29 3.48 12.07
CA ASN A 137 3.07 4.26 12.26
C ASN A 137 1.85 3.51 11.70
N VAL A 138 1.18 2.74 12.57
CA VAL A 138 0.08 1.85 12.22
C VAL A 138 -1.16 2.20 13.04
N ASP A 139 -2.33 2.18 12.41
CA ASP A 139 -3.60 2.34 13.12
C ASP A 139 -3.94 1.06 13.91
N GLU A 140 -3.66 1.09 15.21
CA GLU A 140 -3.96 -0.01 16.13
C GLU A 140 -5.46 -0.22 16.33
N THR A 141 -6.26 0.83 16.14
CA THR A 141 -7.71 0.83 16.33
C THR A 141 -8.47 0.33 15.11
N TYR A 142 -7.78 0.17 13.98
CA TYR A 142 -8.39 -0.31 12.74
C TYR A 142 -8.98 -1.71 12.91
N GLU A 143 -10.26 -1.85 12.62
CA GLU A 143 -10.92 -3.16 12.50
C GLU A 143 -10.82 -3.67 11.06
N THR A 144 -10.37 -4.93 10.93
CA THR A 144 -10.28 -5.63 9.64
C THR A 144 -11.65 -5.74 8.97
N SER A 145 -11.66 -5.62 7.63
CA SER A 145 -12.87 -5.65 6.82
C SER A 145 -13.68 -6.95 6.96
N VAL A 146 -12.99 -8.07 7.14
CA VAL A 146 -13.57 -9.40 7.32
C VAL A 146 -13.26 -9.91 8.73
N LYS A 147 -14.30 -10.18 9.51
CA LYS A 147 -14.15 -10.76 10.86
C LYS A 147 -13.47 -12.12 10.74
N CYS A 148 -12.35 -12.28 11.42
CA CYS A 148 -11.70 -13.56 11.61
C CYS A 148 -12.27 -14.24 12.87
N PRO A 149 -12.61 -15.54 12.84
CA PRO A 149 -12.98 -16.28 14.04
C PRO A 149 -11.87 -16.18 15.08
N GLU A 150 -12.21 -15.89 16.34
CA GLU A 150 -11.23 -15.77 17.44
C GLU A 150 -10.62 -17.12 17.83
N ASN A 151 -11.27 -18.22 17.44
CA ASN A 151 -10.80 -19.56 17.69
C ASN A 151 -9.72 -19.92 16.65
N TYR A 152 -8.45 -19.85 17.06
CA TYR A 152 -7.19 -20.10 16.31
C TYR A 152 -7.08 -21.40 15.48
N LYS A 153 -8.15 -22.17 15.30
CA LYS A 153 -8.17 -23.24 14.30
C LYS A 153 -8.24 -22.58 12.93
N ILE A 154 -7.08 -22.49 12.29
CA ILE A 154 -6.97 -22.13 10.88
C ILE A 154 -7.81 -23.13 10.09
N ASP A 155 -8.89 -22.65 9.47
CA ASP A 155 -9.61 -23.42 8.48
C ASP A 155 -8.94 -23.17 7.12
N PRO A 156 -8.22 -24.15 6.56
CA PRO A 156 -7.49 -23.98 5.30
C PRO A 156 -8.44 -23.82 4.10
N TYR A 157 -9.74 -24.10 4.27
CA TYR A 157 -10.74 -24.04 3.21
C TYR A 157 -11.46 -22.69 3.13
N VAL A 158 -11.06 -21.70 3.93
CA VAL A 158 -11.61 -20.34 3.83
C VAL A 158 -11.28 -19.77 2.44
N SER A 159 -12.33 -19.65 1.62
CA SER A 159 -12.23 -19.20 0.24
C SER A 159 -11.61 -17.80 0.13
N LEU A 160 -10.54 -17.69 -0.66
CA LEU A 160 -9.92 -16.41 -0.99
C LEU A 160 -10.91 -15.47 -1.68
N ASP A 161 -11.68 -15.97 -2.65
CA ASP A 161 -12.71 -15.20 -3.34
C ASP A 161 -13.74 -14.64 -2.36
N TRP A 162 -14.19 -15.45 -1.41
CA TRP A 162 -15.14 -14.99 -0.41
C TRP A 162 -14.55 -13.87 0.46
N ARG A 163 -13.30 -14.04 0.93
CA ARG A 163 -12.61 -13.01 1.76
C ARG A 163 -12.47 -11.69 1.02
N ILE A 164 -12.02 -11.73 -0.24
CA ILE A 164 -11.84 -10.50 -1.04
C ILE A 164 -13.19 -9.83 -1.34
N ASN A 165 -14.22 -10.60 -1.71
CA ASN A 165 -15.56 -10.01 -1.93
C ASN A 165 -16.11 -9.37 -0.66
N ALA A 166 -16.01 -10.06 0.49
CA ALA A 166 -16.46 -9.53 1.77
C ALA A 166 -15.67 -8.26 2.17
N ALA A 167 -14.36 -8.23 1.92
CA ALA A 167 -13.53 -7.05 2.16
C ALA A 167 -13.98 -5.85 1.32
N LEU A 168 -14.20 -6.06 0.01
CA LEU A 168 -14.65 -5.02 -0.91
C LEU A 168 -16.05 -4.51 -0.55
N GLU A 169 -16.98 -5.39 -0.15
CA GLU A 169 -18.30 -4.98 0.34
C GLU A 169 -18.21 -4.14 1.62
N SER A 170 -17.30 -4.49 2.53
CA SER A 170 -17.05 -3.73 3.74
C SER A 170 -16.48 -2.34 3.42
N PHE A 171 -15.50 -2.26 2.51
CA PHE A 171 -14.94 -0.98 2.04
C PHE A 171 -15.99 -0.10 1.36
N ARG A 172 -16.84 -0.69 0.51
CA ARG A 172 -17.93 0.03 -0.14
C ARG A 172 -18.86 0.71 0.88
N LYS A 173 -19.14 0.06 2.01
CA LYS A 173 -19.95 0.62 3.10
C LYS A 173 -19.18 1.66 3.92
N LYS A 174 -17.90 1.39 4.21
CA LYS A 174 -17.07 2.26 5.06
C LYS A 174 -16.69 3.57 4.37
N TYR A 175 -16.52 3.56 3.06
CA TYR A 175 -16.07 4.70 2.29
C TYR A 175 -17.17 5.26 1.38
N SER A 176 -18.42 5.31 1.88
CA SER A 176 -19.60 5.83 1.17
C SER A 176 -19.73 7.36 1.13
N ASP A 177 -18.78 8.08 1.74
CA ASP A 177 -19.08 9.43 2.21
C ASP A 177 -18.66 10.54 1.23
N SER A 178 -17.83 10.25 0.22
CA SER A 178 -17.46 11.25 -0.79
C SER A 178 -16.78 10.67 -2.03
N MET A 179 -17.03 11.23 -3.21
CA MET A 179 -16.43 10.77 -4.48
C MET A 179 -15.09 11.41 -4.83
N ASP A 180 -14.70 12.49 -4.13
CA ASP A 180 -13.46 13.24 -4.36
C ASP A 180 -12.27 12.71 -3.54
N LYS A 181 -12.48 11.70 -2.71
CA LYS A 181 -11.48 11.07 -1.85
C LYS A 181 -11.03 9.73 -2.41
N MET A 182 -9.81 9.36 -2.05
CA MET A 182 -9.17 8.13 -2.50
C MET A 182 -8.60 7.36 -1.32
N VAL A 183 -8.72 6.03 -1.39
CA VAL A 183 -8.10 5.08 -0.46
C VAL A 183 -7.06 4.29 -1.23
N ALA A 184 -5.79 4.37 -0.83
CA ALA A 184 -4.73 3.55 -1.43
C ALA A 184 -4.69 2.19 -0.74
N VAL A 185 -4.74 1.10 -1.51
CA VAL A 185 -4.83 -0.28 -1.02
C VAL A 185 -3.68 -1.11 -1.59
N PHE A 186 -2.74 -1.52 -0.75
CA PHE A 186 -1.57 -2.32 -1.13
C PHE A 186 -1.86 -3.82 -0.93
N VAL A 187 -1.73 -4.58 -2.01
CA VAL A 187 -2.05 -6.02 -2.06
C VAL A 187 -0.99 -6.79 -2.83
N ASP A 188 -0.81 -8.07 -2.50
CA ASP A 188 0.12 -8.92 -3.24
C ASP A 188 -0.36 -9.08 -4.68
N ARG A 189 0.58 -9.08 -5.64
CA ARG A 189 0.27 -9.22 -7.08
C ARG A 189 -0.53 -10.49 -7.40
N SER A 190 -0.41 -11.55 -6.59
CA SER A 190 -1.18 -12.78 -6.72
C SER A 190 -2.71 -12.55 -6.68
N LEU A 191 -3.18 -11.44 -6.11
CA LEU A 191 -4.59 -11.08 -6.05
C LEU A 191 -5.14 -10.42 -7.33
N GLU A 192 -4.29 -10.15 -8.33
CA GLU A 192 -4.70 -9.46 -9.57
C GLU A 192 -5.89 -10.15 -10.25
N SER A 193 -5.83 -11.48 -10.44
CA SER A 193 -6.87 -12.23 -11.13
C SER A 193 -8.21 -12.21 -10.39
N VAL A 194 -8.17 -12.33 -9.05
CA VAL A 194 -9.34 -12.27 -8.19
C VAL A 194 -9.96 -10.88 -8.23
N LEU A 195 -9.15 -9.83 -8.07
CA LEU A 195 -9.61 -8.44 -8.12
C LEU A 195 -10.22 -8.11 -9.49
N ARG A 196 -9.58 -8.51 -10.59
CA ARG A 196 -10.16 -8.36 -11.94
C ARG A 196 -11.48 -9.11 -12.08
N GLY A 197 -11.55 -10.34 -11.58
CA GLY A 197 -12.78 -11.14 -11.58
C GLY A 197 -13.93 -10.45 -10.84
N VAL A 198 -13.65 -9.83 -9.69
CA VAL A 198 -14.64 -9.04 -8.96
C VAL A 198 -15.02 -7.76 -9.72
N GLY A 199 -14.03 -7.02 -10.22
CA GLY A 199 -14.24 -5.78 -10.96
C GLY A 199 -15.08 -5.95 -12.23
N VAL A 200 -14.86 -7.04 -12.97
CA VAL A 200 -15.68 -7.41 -14.14
C VAL A 200 -17.11 -7.75 -13.73
N ARG A 201 -17.30 -8.52 -12.65
CA ARG A 201 -18.64 -8.86 -12.14
C ARG A 201 -19.42 -7.63 -11.66
N SER A 202 -18.71 -6.64 -11.12
CA SER A 202 -19.34 -5.42 -10.59
C SER A 202 -19.49 -4.30 -11.63
N GLY A 203 -18.75 -4.35 -12.75
CA GLY A 203 -18.78 -3.31 -13.79
C GLY A 203 -18.04 -2.02 -13.43
N VAL A 204 -17.06 -2.07 -12.50
CA VAL A 204 -16.49 -0.88 -11.82
C VAL A 204 -14.96 -0.77 -11.96
N LEU A 205 -14.36 -1.44 -12.95
CA LEU A 205 -12.90 -1.56 -13.04
C LEU A 205 -12.31 -0.58 -14.06
N PHE A 206 -11.40 0.28 -13.61
CA PHE A 206 -10.58 1.11 -14.50
C PHE A 206 -9.11 1.03 -14.10
N LYS A 207 -8.22 1.17 -15.09
CA LYS A 207 -6.77 1.18 -14.83
C LYS A 207 -6.35 2.60 -14.47
N LEU A 208 -5.86 2.79 -13.24
CA LEU A 208 -5.33 4.08 -12.82
C LEU A 208 -3.82 4.10 -13.07
N HIS A 209 -3.33 5.17 -13.70
CA HIS A 209 -1.91 5.38 -13.95
C HIS A 209 -1.44 6.65 -13.26
N ALA A 210 -0.62 6.51 -12.22
CA ALA A 210 0.20 7.60 -11.70
C ALA A 210 1.58 7.49 -12.36
N SER A 211 1.94 8.39 -13.28
CA SER A 211 3.27 8.37 -13.92
C SER A 211 4.29 9.10 -13.03
N PRO A 212 5.51 8.57 -12.84
CA PRO A 212 6.59 9.36 -12.27
C PRO A 212 6.96 10.45 -13.28
N ILE A 213 7.07 11.69 -12.82
CA ILE A 213 7.62 12.78 -13.62
C ILE A 213 9.13 12.54 -13.73
N GLU A 214 9.67 12.48 -14.95
CA GLU A 214 11.11 12.68 -15.16
C GLU A 214 11.45 14.10 -14.67
N ASP A 215 12.35 14.20 -13.68
CA ASP A 215 12.93 15.47 -13.25
C ASP A 215 13.57 16.14 -14.45
N THR A 216 12.81 16.98 -15.14
CA THR A 216 13.34 17.80 -16.23
C THR A 216 14.11 18.92 -15.56
N PRO A 217 15.44 19.03 -15.72
CA PRO A 217 16.16 20.13 -15.12
C PRO A 217 15.67 21.42 -15.77
N LEU A 218 15.05 22.28 -14.96
CA LEU A 218 14.73 23.66 -15.32
C LEU A 218 16.02 24.33 -15.82
N ALA A 219 16.15 24.48 -17.13
CA ALA A 219 17.13 25.37 -17.72
C ALA A 219 16.77 26.78 -17.26
N ARG A 220 17.57 27.28 -16.32
CA ARG A 220 17.51 28.66 -15.83
C ARG A 220 17.54 29.61 -17.03
N GLU A 221 16.49 30.41 -17.15
CA GLU A 221 16.60 31.71 -17.81
C GLU A 221 17.74 32.47 -17.14
N ASN A 222 18.79 32.76 -17.90
CA ASN A 222 19.66 33.89 -17.63
C ASN A 222 19.40 34.92 -18.73
N ILE A 223 18.44 35.79 -18.46
CA ILE A 223 18.43 37.16 -18.97
C ILE A 223 19.60 37.88 -18.27
N GLY A 224 20.51 38.47 -19.04
CA GLY A 224 21.44 39.44 -18.44
C GLY A 224 22.71 39.78 -19.23
N LYS A 225 22.54 40.70 -20.18
CA LYS A 225 23.49 41.69 -20.73
C LYS A 225 24.63 41.23 -21.63
#